data_AF-A0AA36J292-F1
#
_entry.id   AF-A0AA36J292-F1
#
_cell.length_a   1.000
_cell.length_b   1.000
_cell.length_c   1.000
_cell.angle_alpha   90.00
_cell.angle_beta   90.00
_cell.angle_gamma   90.00
#
_symmetry.space_group_name_H-M   'P 1'
#
loop_
_entity.id
_entity.type
_entity.pdbx_description
1 polymer ?
#
loop_
_entity_poly.entity_id
_entity_poly.type
_entity_poly.pdbx_seq_one_letter_code
_entity_poly.pdbx_strand_id
1 'polypeptide(L)'
;MQHVLDQKFQDKELRKKLTSTKNAFLLEHNPVPGRDAIWSNNSDGSGMNWLGLQLMLLRDRLSGQERWTAWLQQHVNLFTGKPLDSAWSDLVKRATKVTLASFP
;
A
#
# COMPACT_ATOMS: atom_id res chain seq x y z
N MET A 1 -13.74 1.25 -3.10
CA MET A 1 -12.41 1.16 -3.77
C MET A 1 -12.06 -0.26 -4.20
N GLN A 2 -12.12 -1.27 -3.31
CA GLN A 2 -11.78 -2.66 -3.64
C GLN A 2 -12.40 -3.17 -4.95
N HIS A 3 -13.70 -2.99 -5.16
CA HIS A 3 -14.38 -3.42 -6.40
C HIS A 3 -13.80 -2.77 -7.67
N VAL A 4 -13.37 -1.51 -7.60
CA VAL A 4 -12.75 -0.81 -8.75
C VAL A 4 -11.39 -1.40 -9.08
N LEU A 5 -10.60 -1.72 -8.05
CA LEU A 5 -9.31 -2.41 -8.24
C LEU A 5 -9.54 -3.83 -8.77
N ASP A 6 -10.55 -4.54 -8.27
CA ASP A 6 -10.91 -5.88 -8.74
C ASP A 6 -11.23 -5.90 -10.24
N GLN A 7 -11.94 -4.88 -10.72
CA GLN A 7 -12.20 -4.69 -12.15
C GLN A 7 -10.94 -4.29 -12.93
N LYS A 8 -10.17 -3.31 -12.43
CA LYS A 8 -8.94 -2.84 -13.08
C LYS A 8 -7.92 -3.97 -13.28
N PHE A 9 -7.79 -4.86 -12.32
CA PHE A 9 -6.86 -6.00 -12.35
C PHE A 9 -7.48 -7.29 -12.91
N GLN A 10 -8.64 -7.21 -13.58
CA GLN A 10 -9.04 -8.24 -14.55
C GLN A 10 -8.14 -8.22 -15.79
N ASP A 11 -7.56 -7.06 -16.12
CA ASP A 11 -6.51 -6.97 -17.13
C ASP A 11 -5.31 -7.85 -16.73
N LYS A 12 -4.92 -8.75 -17.64
CA LYS A 12 -3.88 -9.76 -17.40
C LYS A 12 -2.49 -9.14 -17.21
N GLU A 13 -2.19 -8.07 -17.94
CA GLU A 13 -0.88 -7.39 -17.85
C GLU A 13 -0.76 -6.61 -16.55
N LEU A 14 -1.83 -5.91 -16.13
CA LEU A 14 -1.85 -5.23 -14.84
C LEU A 14 -1.76 -6.23 -13.68
N ARG A 15 -2.49 -7.35 -13.76
CA ARG A 15 -2.39 -8.44 -12.78
C ARG A 15 -0.96 -8.97 -12.68
N LYS A 16 -0.33 -9.26 -13.82
CA LYS A 16 1.06 -9.74 -13.88
C LYS A 16 2.04 -8.74 -13.29
N LYS A 17 1.88 -7.44 -13.59
CA LYS A 17 2.70 -6.38 -13.01
C LYS A 17 2.55 -6.32 -11.49
N LEU A 18 1.31 -6.36 -10.98
CA LEU A 18 1.07 -6.34 -9.54
C LEU A 18 1.68 -7.55 -8.83
N THR A 19 1.46 -8.77 -9.33
CA THR A 19 2.02 -9.99 -8.71
C THR A 19 3.54 -10.07 -8.85
N SER A 20 4.13 -9.49 -9.90
CA SER A 20 5.60 -9.43 -10.07
C SER A 20 6.31 -8.60 -8.99
N THR A 21 5.59 -7.75 -8.25
CA THR A 21 6.14 -7.01 -7.11
C THR A 21 6.47 -7.91 -5.90
N LYS A 22 6.06 -9.19 -5.94
CA LYS A 22 6.33 -10.20 -4.90
C LYS A 22 5.97 -9.67 -3.51
N ASN A 23 6.90 -9.69 -2.57
CA ASN A 23 6.71 -9.25 -1.19
C ASN A 23 7.04 -7.76 -0.97
N ALA A 24 7.30 -6.98 -2.02
CA ALA A 24 7.64 -5.56 -1.86
C ALA A 24 6.52 -4.79 -1.16
N PHE A 25 6.91 -3.83 -0.33
CA PHE A 25 6.00 -2.84 0.20
C PHE A 25 5.65 -1.84 -0.91
N LEU A 26 4.35 -1.67 -1.18
CA LEU A 26 3.89 -0.73 -2.21
C LEU A 26 3.59 0.62 -1.54
N LEU A 27 4.32 1.65 -1.95
CA LEU A 27 4.15 3.01 -1.47
C LEU A 27 3.62 3.88 -2.61
N GLU A 28 2.42 4.42 -2.44
CA GLU A 28 1.95 5.50 -3.29
C GLU A 28 2.60 6.80 -2.82
N HIS A 29 3.55 7.28 -3.60
CA HIS A 29 4.26 8.52 -3.31
C HIS A 29 3.70 9.66 -4.15
N ASN A 30 3.30 10.73 -3.50
CA ASN A 30 3.00 11.99 -4.16
C ASN A 30 4.03 13.05 -3.69
N PRO A 31 4.54 13.92 -4.58
CA PRO A 31 5.64 14.83 -4.24
C PRO A 31 5.19 16.14 -3.57
N VAL A 32 3.89 16.34 -3.31
CA VAL A 32 3.37 17.61 -2.78
C VAL A 32 2.69 17.39 -1.43
N PRO A 33 3.30 17.89 -0.33
CA PRO A 33 2.71 17.80 1.00
C PRO A 33 1.28 18.35 1.04
N GLY A 34 0.40 17.67 1.75
CA GLY A 34 -1.00 18.06 1.93
C GLY A 34 -1.91 17.73 0.75
N ARG A 35 -1.38 17.28 -0.40
CA ARG A 35 -2.19 16.93 -1.58
C ARG A 35 -3.07 15.71 -1.32
N ASP A 36 -2.53 14.71 -0.64
CA ASP A 36 -3.25 13.48 -0.35
C ASP A 36 -2.65 12.76 0.87
N ALA A 37 -3.29 12.92 2.02
CA ALA A 37 -2.89 12.24 3.25
C ALA A 37 -3.55 10.87 3.44
N ILE A 38 -4.42 10.44 2.52
CA ILE A 38 -5.23 9.22 2.70
C ILE A 38 -4.72 8.11 1.77
N TRP A 39 -4.67 8.34 0.45
CA TRP A 39 -4.31 7.29 -0.48
C TRP A 39 -2.79 7.13 -0.64
N SER A 40 -2.05 8.21 -0.42
CA SER A 40 -0.61 8.27 -0.53
C SER A 40 0.11 8.39 0.81
N ASN A 41 1.44 8.55 0.75
CA ASN A 41 2.30 8.85 1.89
C ASN A 41 2.33 10.33 2.32
N ASN A 42 1.53 11.20 1.69
CA ASN A 42 1.54 12.66 1.91
C ASN A 42 2.88 13.37 1.63
N SER A 43 3.73 12.80 0.76
CA SER A 43 5.12 13.22 0.50
C SER A 43 6.10 12.98 1.64
N ASP A 44 5.70 13.22 2.89
CA ASP A 44 6.57 13.21 4.09
C ASP A 44 6.44 11.95 4.96
N GLY A 45 5.54 11.04 4.60
CA GLY A 45 5.29 9.79 5.32
C GLY A 45 4.22 9.92 6.41
N SER A 46 3.56 11.07 6.54
CA SER A 46 2.40 11.24 7.44
C SER A 46 1.10 10.67 6.87
N GLY A 47 1.06 10.35 5.57
CA GLY A 47 -0.11 9.80 4.90
C GLY A 47 -0.38 8.32 5.21
N MET A 48 -1.61 7.89 4.96
CA MET A 48 -2.07 6.53 5.30
C MET A 48 -1.70 5.46 4.28
N ASN A 49 -1.27 5.84 3.07
CA ASN A 49 -0.89 4.94 1.98
C ASN A 49 -1.96 3.86 1.68
N TRP A 50 -3.25 4.23 1.70
CA TRP A 50 -4.34 3.27 1.48
C TRP A 50 -4.30 2.62 0.11
N LEU A 51 -3.77 3.29 -0.93
CA LEU A 51 -3.65 2.67 -2.24
C LEU A 51 -2.65 1.51 -2.19
N GLY A 52 -1.47 1.75 -1.61
CA GLY A 52 -0.47 0.71 -1.38
C GLY A 52 -1.03 -0.45 -0.58
N LEU A 53 -1.73 -0.17 0.52
CA LEU A 53 -2.40 -1.18 1.36
C LEU A 53 -3.36 -2.06 0.54
N GLN A 54 -4.28 -1.43 -0.21
CA GLN A 54 -5.29 -2.16 -0.99
C GLN A 54 -4.65 -3.01 -2.09
N LEU A 55 -3.60 -2.50 -2.74
CA LEU A 55 -2.86 -3.24 -3.76
C LEU A 55 -2.13 -4.46 -3.18
N MET A 56 -1.58 -4.36 -1.96
CA MET A 56 -0.93 -5.49 -1.29
C MET A 56 -1.94 -6.58 -0.89
N LEU A 57 -3.12 -6.21 -0.39
CA LEU A 57 -4.21 -7.16 -0.14
C LEU A 57 -4.69 -7.84 -1.43
N LEU A 58 -4.87 -7.06 -2.50
CA LEU A 58 -5.26 -7.57 -3.80
C LEU A 58 -4.21 -8.52 -4.38
N ARG A 59 -2.91 -8.17 -4.27
CA ARG A 59 -1.80 -9.00 -4.71
C ARG A 59 -1.78 -10.35 -4.01
N ASP A 60 -1.94 -10.36 -2.70
CA ASP A 60 -2.02 -11.58 -1.89
C ASP A 60 -3.14 -12.48 -2.40
N ARG A 61 -4.37 -11.95 -2.52
CA ARG A 61 -5.52 -12.68 -3.06
C ARG A 61 -5.29 -13.22 -4.47
N LEU A 62 -4.69 -12.44 -5.38
CA LEU A 62 -4.43 -12.84 -6.77
C LEU A 62 -3.30 -13.86 -6.91
N SER A 63 -2.38 -13.91 -5.94
CA SER A 63 -1.24 -14.82 -5.93
C SER A 63 -1.44 -16.07 -5.07
N GLY A 64 -2.57 -16.16 -4.34
CA GLY A 64 -2.83 -17.25 -3.39
C GLY A 64 -1.91 -17.20 -2.16
N GLN A 65 -1.37 -16.03 -1.83
CA GLN A 65 -0.53 -15.80 -0.65
C GLN A 65 -1.30 -14.98 0.38
N GLU A 66 -0.86 -15.02 1.64
CA GLU A 66 -1.51 -14.29 2.73
C GLU A 66 -0.53 -13.48 3.59
N ARG A 67 0.70 -13.26 3.10
CA ARG A 67 1.77 -12.65 3.92
C ARG A 67 1.43 -11.23 4.35
N TRP A 68 1.01 -10.38 3.42
CA TRP A 68 0.59 -9.01 3.73
C TRP A 68 -0.77 -8.98 4.37
N THR A 69 -1.69 -9.85 3.94
CA THR A 69 -3.03 -9.97 4.54
C THR A 69 -2.92 -10.30 6.03
N ALA A 70 -2.16 -11.33 6.41
CA ALA A 70 -1.96 -11.74 7.80
C ALA A 70 -1.28 -10.64 8.63
N TRP A 71 -0.24 -10.00 8.09
CA TRP A 71 0.44 -8.91 8.80
C TRP A 71 -0.46 -7.68 8.97
N LEU A 72 -1.19 -7.29 7.92
CA LEU A 72 -2.11 -6.14 7.97
C LEU A 72 -3.28 -6.39 8.91
N GLN A 73 -3.79 -7.61 9.02
CA GLN A 73 -4.86 -7.95 9.99
C GLN A 73 -4.43 -7.72 11.44
N GLN A 74 -3.14 -7.79 11.75
CA GLN A 74 -2.61 -7.55 13.10
C GLN A 74 -2.48 -6.06 13.42
N HIS A 75 -2.25 -5.21 12.41
CA HIS A 75 -1.86 -3.81 12.60
C HIS A 75 -2.82 -2.78 11.99
N VAL A 76 -3.79 -3.22 11.19
CA VAL A 76 -4.76 -2.36 10.50
C VAL A 76 -6.15 -2.97 10.55
N ASN A 77 -7.15 -2.16 10.88
CA ASN A 77 -8.54 -2.53 10.72
C ASN A 77 -8.87 -2.57 9.22
N LEU A 78 -8.92 -3.77 8.63
CA LEU A 78 -9.11 -3.94 7.18
C LEU A 78 -10.46 -3.42 6.65
N PHE A 79 -11.46 -3.25 7.53
CA PHE A 79 -12.76 -2.70 7.14
C PHE A 79 -12.72 -1.17 6.99
N THR A 80 -11.94 -0.49 7.82
CA THR A 80 -11.87 0.98 7.87
C THR A 80 -10.57 1.56 7.30
N GLY A 81 -9.54 0.73 7.12
CA GLY A 81 -8.18 1.16 6.76
C GLY A 81 -7.42 1.85 7.89
N LYS A 82 -8.01 1.99 9.09
CA LYS A 82 -7.36 2.68 10.22
C LYS A 82 -6.30 1.80 10.86
N PRO A 83 -5.10 2.32 11.16
CA PRO A 83 -4.10 1.61 11.95
C PRO A 83 -4.64 1.24 13.35
N LEU A 84 -4.29 0.06 13.83
CA LEU A 84 -4.57 -0.40 15.20
C LEU A 84 -3.46 0.03 16.16
N ASP A 85 -2.24 0.18 15.65
CA ASP A 85 -1.05 0.62 16.37
C ASP A 85 -0.14 1.47 15.45
N SER A 86 1.09 1.76 15.90
CA SER A 86 2.04 2.57 15.12
C SER A 86 2.74 1.78 14.01
N ALA A 87 2.67 0.45 13.98
CA ALA A 87 3.52 -0.38 13.12
C ALA A 87 3.31 -0.08 11.63
N TRP A 88 2.05 0.12 11.21
CA TRP A 88 1.73 0.55 9.85
C TRP A 88 2.30 1.93 9.53
N SER A 89 2.00 2.92 10.37
CA SER A 89 2.45 4.31 10.18
C SER A 89 3.99 4.40 10.17
N ASP A 90 4.66 3.65 11.03
CA ASP A 90 6.13 3.58 11.09
C ASP A 90 6.70 2.93 9.82
N LEU A 91 6.03 1.93 9.26
CA LEU A 91 6.42 1.31 8.00
C LEU A 91 6.29 2.30 6.83
N VAL A 92 5.20 3.07 6.76
CA VAL A 92 5.00 4.11 5.74
C VAL A 92 6.09 5.19 5.85
N LYS A 93 6.40 5.65 7.06
CA LYS A 93 7.49 6.62 7.31
C LYS A 93 8.84 6.08 6.88
N ARG A 94 9.18 4.84 7.25
CA ARG A 94 10.45 4.20 6.84
C ARG A 94 10.56 4.09 5.33
N ALA A 95 9.52 3.61 4.65
CA ALA A 95 9.51 3.49 3.19
C ALA A 95 9.63 4.86 2.51
N THR A 96 8.98 5.89 3.06
CA THR A 96 9.10 7.26 2.56
C THR A 96 10.53 7.76 2.66
N LYS A 97 11.19 7.58 3.81
CA LYS A 97 12.60 7.98 3.99
C LYS A 97 13.52 7.30 2.99
N VAL A 98 13.34 5.99 2.76
CA VAL A 98 14.13 5.23 1.76
C VAL A 98 13.86 5.76 0.34
N THR A 99 12.61 6.05 0.01
CA THR A 99 12.22 6.58 -1.31
C THR A 99 12.89 7.94 -1.56
N LEU A 100 12.79 8.87 -0.62
CA LEU A 100 13.41 10.20 -0.74
C LEU A 100 14.94 10.14 -0.79
N ALA A 101 15.57 9.17 -0.13
CA ALA A 101 17.01 8.97 -0.23
C ALA A 101 17.46 8.38 -1.58
N SER A 102 16.54 7.78 -2.34
CA SER A 102 16.84 7.10 -3.62
C SER A 102 16.73 8.03 -4.84
N PHE A 103 16.14 9.21 -4.69
CA PHE A 103 15.95 10.21 -5.75
C PHE A 103 16.48 11.57 -5.27
N PRO A 104 17.78 11.86 -5.46
CA PRO A 104 18.38 13.15 -5.10
C PRO A 104 17.86 14.32 -5.95
#